data_AF-A0A2N9INW6-F1
#
_entry.id   AF-A0A2N9INW6-F1
#
_cell.length_a   1.000
_cell.length_b   1.000
_cell.length_c   1.000
_cell.angle_alpha   90.00
_cell.angle_beta   90.00
_cell.angle_gamma   90.00
#
_symmetry.space_group_name_H-M   'P 1'
#
loop_
_entity.id
_entity.type
_entity.pdbx_description
1 polymer ?
#
loop_
_entity_poly.entity_id
_entity_poly.type
_entity_poly.pdbx_seq_one_letter_code
_entity_poly.pdbx_strand_id
1 'polypeptide(L)' 'MAEPMLALIKEVRSHEVAIAELNHLSSSKSVYQKNGNIFFQTTIQKATASEQKQLDLAKAKLEKLNSP' A
#
# COMPACT_ATOMS: atom_id res chain seq x y z
N MET A 1 1.71 -15.04 20.15
CA MET A 1 1.23 -13.66 19.93
C MET A 1 2.16 -12.82 19.01
N ALA A 2 2.88 -13.43 18.05
CA ALA A 2 3.79 -12.71 17.13
C ALA A 2 3.27 -12.62 15.67
N GLU A 3 2.24 -13.39 15.34
CA GLU A 3 1.66 -13.46 13.99
C GLU A 3 1.03 -12.15 13.47
N PRO A 4 0.25 -11.36 14.26
CA PRO A 4 -0.37 -10.14 13.74
C PRO A 4 0.65 -9.04 13.43
N MET A 5 1.73 -8.95 14.21
CA MET A 5 2.81 -7.98 13.97
C MET A 5 3.60 -8.33 12.71
N LEU A 6 3.93 -9.61 12.51
CA LEU A 6 4.64 -10.07 11.31
C LEU A 6 3.81 -9.85 10.04
N ALA A 7 2.50 -10.11 10.09
CA ALA A 7 1.59 -9.83 8.98
C ALA A 7 1.58 -8.35 8.63
N LEU A 8 1.52 -7.47 9.63
CA LEU A 8 1.50 -6.03 9.42
C LEU A 8 2.82 -5.48 8.85
N ILE A 9 3.97 -6.03 9.26
CA ILE A 9 5.27 -5.67 8.68
C ILE A 9 5.33 -6.06 7.20
N LYS A 10 4.78 -7.23 6.83
CA LYS A 10 4.68 -7.65 5.42
C LYS A 10 3.77 -6.71 4.62
N GLU A 11 2.66 -6.28 5.20
CA GLU A 11 1.73 -5.31 4.59
C GLU A 11 2.44 -3.96 4.33
N VAL A 12 3.12 -3.41 5.33
CA VAL A 12 3.93 -2.17 5.20
C VAL A 12 4.92 -2.30 4.04
N ARG A 13 5.71 -3.38 4.00
CA ARG A 13 6.71 -3.59 2.93
C ARG A 13 6.05 -3.70 1.56
N SER A 14 4.88 -4.34 1.48
CA SER A 14 4.16 -4.51 0.21
C SER A 14 3.70 -3.17 -0.36
N HIS A 15 3.21 -2.26 0.50
CA HIS A 15 2.86 -0.90 0.08
C HIS A 15 4.07 -0.07 -0.34
N GLU A 16 5.21 -0.19 0.35
CA GLU A 16 6.46 0.50 -0.04
C GLU A 16 6.95 0.05 -1.42
N VAL A 17 6.91 -1.25 -1.70
CA VAL A 17 7.25 -1.80 -3.02
C VAL A 17 6.27 -1.30 -4.08
N ALA A 18 4.96 -1.35 -3.83
CA ALA A 18 3.95 -0.89 -4.78
C ALA A 18 4.13 0.60 -5.15
N ILE A 19 4.43 1.46 -4.16
CA ILE A 19 4.73 2.88 -4.42
C ILE A 19 5.96 3.04 -5.30
N ALA A 20 7.04 2.31 -5.01
CA ALA A 20 8.27 2.35 -5.81
C ALA A 20 8.03 1.89 -7.25
N GLU A 21 7.27 0.81 -7.45
CA GLU A 21 6.89 0.30 -8.77
C GLU A 21 6.03 1.30 -9.53
N LEU A 22 5.00 1.87 -8.89
CA LEU A 22 4.13 2.89 -9.50
C LEU A 22 4.92 4.13 -9.93
N ASN A 23 5.86 4.59 -9.11
CA ASN A 23 6.70 5.75 -9.42
C ASN A 23 7.68 5.49 -10.58
N HIS A 24 8.00 4.22 -10.86
CA HIS A 24 8.86 3.84 -11.98
C HIS A 24 8.09 3.71 -13.31
N LEU A 25 6.75 3.74 -13.28
CA LEU A 25 5.93 3.71 -14.49
C LEU A 25 5.87 5.10 -15.15
N SER A 26 5.76 5.11 -16.48
CA SER A 26 5.50 6.34 -17.23
C SER A 26 4.12 6.91 -16.88
N SER A 27 4.08 8.20 -16.51
CA SER A 27 2.87 8.94 -16.09
C SER A 27 1.70 8.85 -17.07
N SER A 28 1.95 8.61 -18.36
CA SER A 28 0.91 8.46 -19.40
C SER A 28 0.20 7.11 -19.39
N LYS A 29 0.68 6.11 -18.65
CA LYS A 29 0.04 4.79 -18.57
C LYS A 29 -1.11 4.81 -17.58
N SER A 30 -2.24 4.22 -17.97
CA SER A 30 -3.31 3.90 -17.02
C SER A 30 -2.94 2.66 -16.22
N VAL A 31 -3.26 2.67 -14.93
CA VAL A 31 -3.11 1.53 -14.02
C VAL A 31 -4.49 1.07 -13.54
N TYR A 32 -4.57 -0.11 -12.96
CA TYR A 32 -5.82 -0.66 -12.45
C TYR A 32 -5.66 -0.98 -10.96
N GLN A 33 -6.64 -0.56 -10.16
CA GLN A 33 -6.74 -0.96 -8.77
C GLN A 33 -7.77 -2.06 -8.63
N LYS A 34 -7.40 -3.15 -7.95
CA LYS A 34 -8.29 -4.27 -7.67
C LYS A 34 -9.03 -4.03 -6.36
N ASN A 35 -10.35 -4.20 -6.39
CA ASN A 35 -11.20 -4.23 -5.20
C ASN A 35 -12.09 -5.48 -5.26
N GLY A 36 -11.81 -6.45 -4.37
CA GLY A 36 -12.40 -7.79 -4.48
C GLY A 36 -12.02 -8.44 -5.81
N ASN A 37 -13.01 -8.77 -6.64
CA ASN A 37 -12.80 -9.37 -7.97
C ASN A 37 -12.92 -8.36 -9.12
N ILE A 38 -13.04 -7.06 -8.82
CA ILE A 38 -13.28 -6.01 -9.83
C ILE A 38 -12.04 -5.13 -9.95
N PHE A 39 -11.70 -4.74 -11.17
CA PHE A 39 -10.60 -3.83 -11.47
C PHE A 39 -11.16 -2.47 -11.91
N PHE A 40 -10.71 -1.41 -11.26
CA PHE A 40 -11.06 -0.03 -11.58
C PHE A 40 -9.88 0.67 -12.21
N GLN A 41 -10.08 1.24 -13.41
CA GLN A 41 -9.06 2.02 -14.07
C GLN A 41 -8.80 3.30 -13.26
N THR A 42 -7.52 3.62 -13.05
CA THR A 42 -7.08 4.81 -12.32
C THR A 42 -5.77 5.36 -12.91
N THR A 43 -5.32 6.50 -12.39
CA THR A 43 -4.04 7.11 -12.76
C THR A 43 -2.96 6.71 -11.77
N ILE A 44 -1.69 6.74 -12.21
CA ILE A 44 -0.53 6.48 -11.34
C ILE A 44 -0.57 7.39 -10.11
N GLN A 45 -0.85 8.68 -10.29
CA GLN A 45 -0.95 9.65 -9.19
C GLN A 45 -1.99 9.24 -8.13
N LYS A 46 -3.19 8.82 -8.56
CA LYS A 46 -4.25 8.37 -7.65
C LYS A 46 -3.90 7.04 -6.99
N ALA A 47 -3.31 6.11 -7.73
CA ALA A 47 -2.83 4.84 -7.19
C ALA A 47 -1.75 5.07 -6.12
N THR A 48 -0.73 5.88 -6.41
CA THR A 48 0.35 6.22 -5.46
C THR A 48 -0.20 6.89 -4.21
N ALA A 49 -1.12 7.85 -4.35
CA ALA A 49 -1.74 8.51 -3.20
C ALA A 49 -2.57 7.53 -2.34
N SER A 50 -3.26 6.57 -2.98
CA SER A 50 -3.98 5.51 -2.28
C SER A 50 -3.03 4.58 -1.52
N GLU A 51 -1.95 4.12 -2.15
CA GLU A 51 -0.95 3.26 -1.52
C GLU A 51 -0.24 3.97 -0.35
N GLN A 52 0.09 5.26 -0.51
CA GLN A 52 0.68 6.05 0.57
C GLN A 52 -0.25 6.13 1.78
N LYS A 53 -1.55 6.37 1.56
CA LYS A 53 -2.53 6.39 2.65
C LYS A 53 -2.61 5.05 3.39
N GLN A 54 -2.54 3.92 2.67
CA GLN A 54 -2.55 2.59 3.30
C GLN A 54 -1.25 2.31 4.06
N LEU A 55 -0.12 2.72 3.50
CA LEU A 55 1.18 2.65 4.17
C LEU A 55 1.17 3.39 5.50
N ASP A 56 0.66 4.62 5.52
CA ASP A 56 0.59 5.45 6.73
C ASP A 56 -0.32 4.82 7.79
N LEU A 57 -1.46 4.25 7.38
CA LEU A 57 -2.36 3.51 8.26
C LEU A 57 -1.71 2.25 8.84
N ALA A 58 -1.00 1.49 8.01
CA ALA A 58 -0.31 0.27 8.44
C ALA A 58 0.83 0.58 9.41
N LYS A 59 1.61 1.64 9.15
CA LYS A 59 2.66 2.14 10.07
C LYS A 59 2.06 2.59 11.40
N ALA A 60 0.99 3.39 11.38
CA ALA A 60 0.34 3.82 12.62
C ALA A 60 -0.25 2.66 13.44
N LYS A 61 -0.78 1.63 12.79
CA LYS A 61 -1.21 0.39 13.48
C LYS A 61 -0.03 -0.36 14.09
N LEU A 62 1.11 -0.40 13.40
CA LEU A 62 2.31 -1.09 13.86
C LEU A 62 2.90 -0.39 15.08
N GLU A 63 2.94 0.94 15.08
CA GLU A 63 3.34 1.73 16.24
C GLU A 63 2.44 1.45 17.45
N LYS A 64 1.11 1.42 17.26
CA LYS A 64 0.18 1.08 18.35
C LYS A 64 0.38 -0.31 18.95
N LEU A 65 0.80 -1.30 18.14
CA LEU A 65 1.10 -2.66 18.62
C LEU A 65 2.44 -2.75 19.35
N ASN A 66 3.36 -1.82 19.06
CA ASN A 66 4.67 -1.72 19.71
C ASN A 66 4.66 -0.82 20.94
N SER A 67 3.59 -0.04 21.15
CA SER A 67 3.40 0.74 22.37
C SER A 67 3.09 -0.19 23.56
N PRO A 68 3.75 0.01 24.72
CA PRO A 68 3.55 -0.79 25.92
C PRO A 68 2.15 -0.64 26.54
#